data_AF-A0AAX1UFZ4-F1
#
_entry.id   AF-A0AAX1UFZ4-F1
#
_cell.length_a   1.000
_cell.length_b   1.000
_cell.length_c   1.000
_cell.angle_alpha   90.00
_cell.angle_beta   90.00
_cell.angle_gamma   90.00
#
_symmetry.space_group_name_H-M   'P 1'
#
loop_
_entity.id
_entity.type
_entity.pdbx_description
1 polymer ?
#
loop_
_entity_poly.entity_id
_entity_poly.type
_entity_poly.pdbx_seq_one_letter_code
_entity_poly.pdbx_strand_id
1 'polypeptide(L)'
;MTDGGDQPDLLSDLADLDFARLLLAEMHDDLRGQVSRFRMLTDFSREIGPKGTMIFGGQAAHHAWVEARSSFVHGNFVATVLLCQGLVEHLLAAYLHAGLLIDDIPNRIPFRETLRRCRERDVIDDRDVTDLQKLMALRNPLSHFRHVDDPGNLDRRSLDARQHGADLIQHDAVFAIGLAVRMLAKPAFRLGETA
;
A
#
# COMPACT_ATOMS: atom_id res chain seq x y z
N MET A 1 -24.83 51.73 1.71
CA MET A 1 -24.54 50.92 0.51
C MET A 1 -23.13 50.41 0.69
N THR A 2 -23.00 49.10 0.85
CA THR A 2 -21.80 48.40 1.32
C THR A 2 -20.78 48.24 0.20
N ASP A 3 -19.59 48.73 0.48
CA ASP A 3 -18.35 48.57 -0.27
C ASP A 3 -17.89 47.12 -0.11
N GLY A 4 -18.20 46.28 -1.10
CA GLY A 4 -17.77 44.88 -1.17
C GLY A 4 -16.49 44.82 -2.00
N GLY A 5 -15.37 45.14 -1.36
CA GLY A 5 -14.04 45.07 -1.97
C GLY A 5 -13.78 43.69 -2.55
N ASP A 6 -13.56 43.68 -3.86
CA ASP A 6 -13.17 42.56 -4.70
C ASP A 6 -11.94 41.89 -4.08
N GLN A 7 -12.14 40.72 -3.51
CA GLN A 7 -11.06 39.90 -2.98
C GLN A 7 -10.33 39.34 -4.20
N PRO A 8 -9.06 39.74 -4.48
CA PRO A 8 -8.36 39.25 -5.66
C PRO A 8 -8.34 37.73 -5.60
N ASP A 9 -8.80 37.11 -6.69
CA ASP A 9 -8.91 35.66 -6.82
C ASP A 9 -7.54 35.06 -6.44
N LEU A 10 -7.52 34.25 -5.39
CA LEU A 10 -6.30 33.64 -4.82
C LEU A 10 -5.72 32.55 -5.75
N LEU A 11 -6.25 32.45 -6.96
CA LEU A 11 -6.01 31.42 -7.95
C LEU A 11 -5.26 32.05 -9.14
N SER A 12 -4.18 31.40 -9.57
CA SER A 12 -3.19 31.99 -10.47
C SER A 12 -3.77 32.49 -11.81
N ASP A 13 -3.17 33.54 -12.38
CA ASP A 13 -3.44 34.12 -13.71
C ASP A 13 -3.18 33.18 -14.92
N LEU A 14 -3.05 31.88 -14.69
CA LEU A 14 -2.78 30.88 -15.71
C LEU A 14 -4.07 30.47 -16.42
N ALA A 15 -4.04 30.42 -17.75
CA ALA A 15 -5.14 29.87 -18.52
C ALA A 15 -5.19 28.35 -18.35
N ASP A 16 -6.36 27.73 -18.55
CA ASP A 16 -6.54 26.27 -18.49
C ASP A 16 -5.52 25.51 -19.37
N LEU A 17 -5.10 26.12 -20.49
CA LEU A 17 -4.08 25.55 -21.38
C LEU A 17 -2.70 25.47 -20.72
N ASP A 18 -2.35 26.42 -19.86
CA ASP A 18 -1.09 26.42 -19.12
C ASP A 18 -1.11 25.34 -18.04
N PHE A 19 -2.23 25.18 -17.32
CA PHE A 19 -2.42 24.06 -16.41
C PHE A 19 -2.36 22.70 -17.11
N ALA A 20 -2.97 22.57 -18.28
CA ALA A 20 -2.89 21.33 -19.07
C ALA A 20 -1.45 21.01 -19.49
N ARG A 21 -0.65 22.01 -19.86
CA ARG A 21 0.78 21.84 -20.20
C ARG A 21 1.60 21.42 -18.98
N LEU A 22 1.38 22.05 -17.83
CA LEU A 22 2.06 21.70 -16.59
C LEU A 22 1.72 20.27 -16.16
N LEU A 23 0.45 19.89 -16.21
CA LEU A 23 0.01 18.54 -15.91
C LEU A 23 0.64 17.51 -16.86
N LEU A 24 0.70 17.79 -18.16
CA LEU A 24 1.33 16.89 -19.12
C LEU A 24 2.84 16.73 -18.88
N ALA A 25 3.53 17.80 -18.50
CA ALA A 25 4.95 17.74 -18.13
C ALA A 25 5.14 16.86 -16.89
N GLU A 26 4.37 17.13 -15.82
CA GLU A 26 4.40 16.35 -14.58
C GLU A 26 4.09 14.87 -14.81
N MET A 27 3.11 14.56 -15.68
CA MET A 27 2.75 13.18 -16.03
C MET A 27 3.84 12.47 -16.85
N HIS A 28 4.60 13.20 -17.67
CA HIS A 28 5.58 12.61 -18.60
C HIS A 28 6.99 12.45 -17.98
N ASP A 29 7.33 13.22 -16.94
CA ASP A 29 8.69 13.29 -16.38
C ASP A 29 9.28 11.93 -15.95
N ASP A 30 8.45 11.00 -15.45
CA ASP A 30 8.88 9.63 -15.08
C ASP A 30 8.17 8.53 -15.87
N LEU A 31 7.81 8.76 -17.14
CA LEU A 31 7.11 7.76 -17.94
C LEU A 31 7.87 6.43 -18.03
N ARG A 32 9.21 6.48 -18.12
CA ARG A 32 10.05 5.28 -18.15
C ARG A 32 10.02 4.50 -16.82
N GLY A 33 10.04 5.19 -15.68
CA GLY A 33 9.91 4.56 -14.37
C GLY A 33 8.52 3.96 -14.18
N GLN A 34 7.47 4.68 -14.58
CA GLN A 34 6.08 4.19 -14.54
C GLN A 34 5.91 2.90 -15.34
N VAL A 35 6.41 2.85 -16.58
CA VAL A 35 6.37 1.63 -17.41
C VAL A 35 7.11 0.47 -16.74
N SER A 36 8.27 0.74 -16.14
CA SER A 36 9.07 -0.29 -15.46
C SER A 36 8.35 -0.86 -14.24
N ARG A 37 7.75 0.02 -13.42
CA ARG A 37 6.96 -0.39 -12.24
C ARG A 37 5.66 -1.08 -12.63
N PHE A 38 4.99 -0.65 -13.71
CA PHE A 38 3.81 -1.32 -14.23
C PHE A 38 4.12 -2.75 -14.72
N ARG A 39 5.26 -2.95 -15.40
CA ARG A 39 5.73 -4.30 -15.77
C ARG A 39 5.96 -5.16 -14.54
N MET A 40 6.68 -4.64 -13.55
CA MET A 40 6.93 -5.35 -12.28
C MET A 40 5.63 -5.76 -11.59
N LEU A 41 4.66 -4.84 -11.49
CA LEU A 41 3.35 -5.12 -10.90
C LEU A 41 2.57 -6.19 -11.67
N THR A 42 2.65 -6.15 -13.00
CA THR A 42 2.05 -7.16 -13.89
C THR A 42 2.69 -8.53 -13.66
N ASP A 43 4.01 -8.58 -13.49
CA ASP A 43 4.73 -9.82 -13.22
C ASP A 43 4.38 -10.40 -11.85
N PHE A 44 4.31 -9.59 -10.79
CA PHE A 44 3.80 -10.03 -9.49
C PHE A 44 2.37 -10.57 -9.59
N SER A 45 1.48 -9.87 -10.31
CA SER A 45 0.07 -10.23 -10.39
C SER A 45 -0.20 -11.58 -11.06
N ARG A 46 0.79 -12.18 -11.74
CA ARG A 46 0.67 -13.53 -12.30
C ARG A 46 0.40 -14.58 -11.22
N GLU A 47 0.83 -14.33 -9.98
CA GLU A 47 0.62 -15.26 -8.85
C GLU A 47 -0.85 -15.39 -8.42
N ILE A 48 -1.68 -14.36 -8.66
CA ILE A 48 -3.10 -14.35 -8.29
C ILE A 48 -3.92 -15.37 -9.10
N GLY A 49 -3.47 -15.68 -10.31
CA GLY A 49 -4.13 -16.63 -11.21
C GLY A 49 -5.28 -16.02 -12.02
N PRO A 50 -5.76 -16.72 -13.06
CA PRO A 50 -6.66 -16.17 -14.08
C PRO A 50 -8.10 -15.99 -13.59
N LYS A 51 -8.50 -16.71 -12.54
CA LYS A 51 -9.87 -16.67 -11.99
C LYS A 51 -10.08 -15.51 -11.01
N GLY A 52 -9.02 -14.78 -10.68
CA GLY A 52 -9.06 -13.65 -9.76
C GLY A 52 -9.01 -14.05 -8.27
N THR A 53 -9.08 -13.03 -7.43
CA THR A 53 -9.05 -13.13 -5.97
C THR A 53 -10.27 -12.43 -5.38
N MET A 54 -10.81 -13.00 -4.32
CA MET A 54 -11.76 -12.32 -3.44
C MET A 54 -10.98 -11.37 -2.52
N ILE A 55 -11.42 -10.12 -2.43
CA ILE A 55 -10.84 -9.14 -1.51
C ILE A 55 -11.79 -9.00 -0.33
N PHE A 56 -11.45 -9.64 0.80
CA PHE A 56 -12.15 -9.43 2.07
C PHE A 56 -11.83 -8.04 2.63
N GLY A 57 -12.72 -7.49 3.45
CA GLY A 57 -12.56 -6.15 4.06
C GLY A 57 -13.34 -5.04 3.37
N GLY A 58 -14.15 -5.38 2.37
CA GLY A 58 -15.10 -4.47 1.73
C GLY A 58 -14.43 -3.31 0.99
N GLN A 59 -15.09 -2.16 0.97
CA GLN A 59 -14.65 -0.98 0.22
C GLN A 59 -13.27 -0.50 0.66
N ALA A 60 -12.96 -0.54 1.96
CA ALA A 60 -11.66 -0.10 2.46
C ALA A 60 -10.50 -0.92 1.87
N ALA A 61 -10.61 -2.25 1.88
CA ALA A 61 -9.59 -3.12 1.29
C ALA A 61 -9.53 -2.97 -0.24
N HIS A 62 -10.69 -2.87 -0.91
CA HIS A 62 -10.75 -2.71 -2.36
C HIS A 62 -10.09 -1.40 -2.82
N HIS A 63 -10.44 -0.27 -2.20
CA HIS A 63 -9.83 1.03 -2.51
C HIS A 63 -8.35 1.03 -2.19
N ALA A 64 -7.93 0.48 -1.04
CA ALA A 64 -6.52 0.36 -0.70
C ALA A 64 -5.74 -0.42 -1.76
N TRP A 65 -6.31 -1.51 -2.32
CA TRP A 65 -5.68 -2.26 -3.40
C TRP A 65 -5.56 -1.44 -4.70
N VAL A 66 -6.65 -0.83 -5.15
CA VAL A 66 -6.67 -0.03 -6.39
C VAL A 66 -5.69 1.14 -6.30
N GLU A 67 -5.71 1.85 -5.18
CA GLU A 67 -4.84 3.00 -4.93
C GLU A 67 -3.39 2.57 -4.77
N ALA A 68 -3.08 1.48 -4.05
CA ALA A 68 -1.71 1.01 -3.86
C ALA A 68 -1.02 0.72 -5.20
N ARG A 69 -1.75 0.09 -6.14
CA ARG A 69 -1.26 -0.18 -7.50
C ARG A 69 -0.98 1.10 -8.26
N SER A 70 -1.93 2.04 -8.25
CA SER A 70 -1.77 3.33 -8.92
C SER A 70 -0.59 4.10 -8.32
N SER A 71 -0.53 4.22 -7.00
CA SER A 71 0.56 4.88 -6.28
C SER A 71 1.92 4.26 -6.60
N PHE A 72 2.01 2.93 -6.65
CA PHE A 72 3.26 2.25 -6.99
C PHE A 72 3.71 2.58 -8.41
N VAL A 73 2.80 2.53 -9.38
CA VAL A 73 3.12 2.90 -10.78
C VAL A 73 3.59 4.33 -10.86
N HIS A 74 2.95 5.28 -10.16
CA HIS A 74 3.31 6.70 -10.19
C HIS A 74 4.49 7.10 -9.28
N GLY A 75 5.11 6.16 -8.57
CA GLY A 75 6.27 6.47 -7.71
C GLY A 75 5.90 7.07 -6.35
N ASN A 76 4.62 7.02 -5.96
CA ASN A 76 4.12 7.47 -4.65
C ASN A 76 4.40 6.41 -3.58
N PHE A 77 5.69 6.13 -3.32
CA PHE A 77 6.14 4.97 -2.55
C PHE A 77 5.69 4.95 -1.09
N VAL A 78 5.64 6.11 -0.43
CA VAL A 78 5.07 6.22 0.92
C VAL A 78 3.62 5.77 0.92
N ALA A 79 2.81 6.29 0.00
CA ALA A 79 1.40 5.90 -0.13
C ALA A 79 1.28 4.39 -0.42
N THR A 80 2.11 3.83 -1.30
CA THR A 80 2.13 2.39 -1.56
C THR A 80 2.33 1.58 -0.28
N VAL A 81 3.31 1.93 0.57
CA VAL A 81 3.57 1.21 1.83
C VAL A 81 2.36 1.31 2.78
N LEU A 82 1.78 2.50 2.93
CA LEU A 82 0.62 2.72 3.81
C LEU A 82 -0.62 1.95 3.33
N LEU A 83 -0.91 2.01 2.04
CA LEU A 83 -2.07 1.37 1.43
C LEU A 83 -1.92 -0.16 1.43
N CYS A 84 -0.72 -0.69 1.18
CA CYS A 84 -0.46 -2.14 1.28
C CYS A 84 -0.67 -2.64 2.71
N GLN A 85 -0.20 -1.90 3.72
CA GLN A 85 -0.45 -2.23 5.13
C GLN A 85 -1.95 -2.23 5.45
N GLY A 86 -2.67 -1.18 5.02
CA GLY A 86 -4.12 -1.09 5.21
C GLY A 86 -4.88 -2.23 4.54
N LEU A 87 -4.50 -2.58 3.31
CA LEU A 87 -5.06 -3.71 2.56
C LEU A 87 -4.90 -5.03 3.31
N VAL A 88 -3.67 -5.40 3.70
CA VAL A 88 -3.43 -6.71 4.34
C VAL A 88 -4.08 -6.80 5.72
N GLU A 89 -4.14 -5.69 6.47
CA GLU A 89 -4.86 -5.62 7.75
C GLU A 89 -6.34 -5.92 7.57
N HIS A 90 -7.01 -5.23 6.63
CA HIS A 90 -8.44 -5.42 6.38
C HIS A 90 -8.73 -6.80 5.78
N LEU A 91 -7.90 -7.26 4.84
CA LEU A 91 -8.03 -8.56 4.20
C LEU A 91 -8.01 -9.69 5.22
N LEU A 92 -6.97 -9.74 6.05
CA LEU A 92 -6.78 -10.82 7.04
C LEU A 92 -7.82 -10.75 8.15
N ALA A 93 -8.09 -9.56 8.70
CA ALA A 93 -9.09 -9.42 9.75
C ALA A 93 -10.48 -9.82 9.25
N ALA A 94 -10.91 -9.31 8.09
CA ALA A 94 -12.21 -9.64 7.54
C ALA A 94 -12.33 -11.10 7.10
N TYR A 95 -11.23 -11.75 6.66
CA TYR A 95 -11.25 -13.17 6.41
C TYR A 95 -11.49 -14.01 7.66
N LEU A 96 -10.89 -13.63 8.80
CA LEU A 96 -11.17 -14.30 10.08
C LEU A 96 -12.66 -14.18 10.48
N HIS A 97 -13.30 -13.04 10.20
CA HIS A 97 -14.73 -12.84 10.47
C HIS A 97 -15.64 -13.56 9.48
N ALA A 98 -15.50 -13.26 8.19
CA ALA A 98 -16.45 -13.62 7.15
C ALA A 98 -16.08 -14.91 6.41
N GLY A 99 -14.78 -15.18 6.23
CA GLY A 99 -14.29 -16.37 5.52
C GLY A 99 -14.34 -17.63 6.36
N LEU A 100 -14.07 -17.51 7.67
CA LEU A 100 -14.02 -18.64 8.59
C LEU A 100 -15.23 -18.75 9.53
N LEU A 101 -16.21 -17.84 9.42
CA LEU A 101 -17.44 -17.81 10.23
C LEU A 101 -17.17 -17.88 11.74
N ILE A 102 -16.22 -17.09 12.24
CA ILE A 102 -15.86 -17.07 13.66
C ILE A 102 -16.70 -16.00 14.38
N ASP A 103 -17.59 -16.45 15.26
CA ASP A 103 -18.53 -15.59 15.99
C ASP A 103 -17.89 -14.77 17.13
N ASP A 104 -16.69 -15.13 17.60
CA ASP A 104 -16.04 -14.52 18.78
C ASP A 104 -14.74 -13.75 18.45
N ILE A 105 -14.87 -12.74 17.59
CA ILE A 105 -13.79 -11.79 17.30
C ILE A 105 -14.23 -10.39 17.74
N PRO A 106 -13.40 -9.66 18.52
CA PRO A 106 -13.74 -8.32 18.98
C PRO A 106 -13.92 -7.34 17.81
N ASN A 107 -14.75 -6.31 18.01
CA ASN A 107 -15.00 -5.23 17.03
C ASN A 107 -13.72 -4.55 16.51
N ARG A 108 -12.62 -4.66 17.26
CA ARG A 108 -11.29 -4.22 16.85
C ARG A 108 -10.26 -5.24 17.30
N ILE A 109 -9.56 -5.82 16.35
CA ILE A 109 -8.44 -6.75 16.57
C ILE A 109 -7.12 -6.05 16.24
N PRO A 110 -6.13 -6.02 17.15
CA PRO A 110 -4.80 -5.53 16.83
C PRO A 110 -4.16 -6.39 15.74
N PHE A 111 -3.43 -5.79 14.80
CA PHE A 111 -2.89 -6.54 13.66
C PHE A 111 -1.98 -7.71 14.08
N ARG A 112 -1.18 -7.56 15.15
CA ARG A 112 -0.37 -8.68 15.68
C ARG A 112 -1.22 -9.88 16.10
N GLU A 113 -2.39 -9.63 16.68
CA GLU A 113 -3.35 -10.66 17.07
C GLU A 113 -4.02 -11.28 15.84
N THR A 114 -4.33 -10.48 14.81
CA THR A 114 -4.76 -10.99 13.49
C THR A 114 -3.73 -11.96 12.90
N LEU A 115 -2.44 -11.59 12.87
CA LEU A 115 -1.37 -12.44 12.35
C LEU A 115 -1.28 -13.77 13.11
N ARG A 116 -1.34 -13.72 14.44
CA ARG A 116 -1.31 -14.92 15.30
C ARG A 116 -2.47 -15.86 14.94
N ARG A 117 -3.70 -15.34 14.85
CA ARG A 117 -4.90 -16.12 14.54
C ARG A 117 -4.90 -16.69 13.13
N CYS A 118 -4.42 -15.93 12.13
CA CYS A 118 -4.29 -16.39 10.74
C CYS A 118 -3.25 -17.51 10.62
N ARG A 119 -2.11 -17.38 11.30
CA ARG A 119 -1.07 -18.43 11.34
C ARG A 119 -1.58 -19.71 12.00
N GLU A 120 -2.27 -19.61 13.13
CA GLU A 120 -2.86 -20.78 13.82
C GLU A 120 -3.91 -21.54 13.00
N ARG A 121 -4.35 -20.96 11.88
CA ARG A 121 -5.36 -21.52 10.98
C ARG A 121 -4.80 -21.79 9.59
N ASP A 122 -3.47 -21.78 9.45
CA ASP A 122 -2.76 -22.05 8.20
C ASP A 122 -3.16 -21.14 7.02
N VAL A 123 -3.69 -19.94 7.31
CA VAL A 123 -4.01 -18.92 6.28
C VAL A 123 -2.72 -18.29 5.74
N ILE A 124 -1.75 -18.12 6.64
CA ILE A 124 -0.42 -17.57 6.39
C ILE A 124 0.63 -18.42 7.10
N ASP A 125 1.85 -18.44 6.58
CA ASP A 125 2.97 -19.17 7.17
C ASP A 125 3.89 -18.26 8.02
N ASP A 126 4.89 -18.83 8.69
CA ASP A 126 5.82 -18.06 9.53
C ASP A 126 6.65 -17.03 8.75
N ARG A 127 6.91 -17.30 7.46
CA ARG A 127 7.59 -16.34 6.58
C ARG A 127 6.68 -15.16 6.31
N ASP A 128 5.40 -15.38 6.04
CA ASP A 128 4.42 -14.31 5.87
C ASP A 128 4.26 -13.49 7.15
N VAL A 129 4.21 -14.13 8.33
CA VAL A 129 4.16 -13.41 9.61
C VAL A 129 5.37 -12.49 9.75
N THR A 130 6.57 -12.99 9.44
CA THR A 130 7.82 -12.21 9.49
C THR A 130 7.78 -11.03 8.51
N ASP A 131 7.36 -11.27 7.26
CA ASP A 131 7.29 -10.23 6.24
C ASP A 131 6.21 -9.18 6.55
N LEU A 132 5.06 -9.59 7.11
CA LEU A 132 3.99 -8.66 7.52
C LEU A 132 4.39 -7.83 8.74
N GLN A 133 5.15 -8.41 9.68
CA GLN A 133 5.75 -7.64 10.78
C GLN A 133 6.81 -6.66 10.28
N LYS A 134 7.60 -7.05 9.28
CA LYS A 134 8.52 -6.14 8.60
C LYS A 134 7.75 -4.99 7.93
N LEU A 135 6.65 -5.26 7.24
CA LEU A 135 5.81 -4.21 6.65
C LEU A 135 5.30 -3.22 7.69
N MET A 136 4.84 -3.71 8.86
CA MET A 136 4.48 -2.83 9.99
C MET A 136 5.66 -1.94 10.41
N ALA A 137 6.86 -2.53 10.54
CA ALA A 137 8.05 -1.81 10.96
C ALA A 137 8.45 -0.71 9.95
N LEU A 138 8.27 -0.97 8.65
CA LEU A 138 8.50 0.02 7.58
C LEU A 138 7.45 1.13 7.58
N ARG A 139 6.18 0.79 7.85
CA ARG A 139 5.07 1.76 7.89
C ARG A 139 5.15 2.70 9.10
N ASN A 140 5.58 2.19 10.25
CA ASN A 140 5.63 2.95 11.50
C ASN A 140 6.32 4.33 11.39
N PRO A 141 7.55 4.45 10.87
CA PRO A 141 8.25 5.73 10.71
C PRO A 141 7.60 6.65 9.66
N LEU A 142 6.76 6.12 8.76
CA LEU A 142 6.05 6.90 7.74
C LEU A 142 4.76 7.52 8.28
N SER A 143 4.12 6.89 9.27
CA SER A 143 2.87 7.39 9.88
C SER A 143 3.07 8.09 11.22
N HIS A 144 4.19 7.83 11.89
CA HIS A 144 4.48 8.35 13.22
C HIS A 144 5.89 8.92 13.27
N PHE A 145 6.02 10.10 13.88
CA PHE A 145 7.32 10.74 14.06
C PHE A 145 8.30 9.80 14.79
N ARG A 146 9.53 9.75 14.29
CA ARG A 146 10.64 9.01 14.87
C ARG A 146 11.87 9.91 14.91
N HIS A 147 12.53 9.95 16.07
CA HIS A 147 13.80 10.65 16.21
C HIS A 147 14.84 10.05 15.25
N VAL A 148 15.83 10.85 14.83
CA VAL A 148 16.89 10.41 13.91
C VAL A 148 17.78 9.29 14.48
N ASP A 149 17.76 9.09 15.79
CA ASP A 149 18.46 7.99 16.46
C ASP A 149 17.64 6.69 16.50
N ASP A 150 16.36 6.72 16.10
CA ASP A 150 15.53 5.52 16.00
C ASP A 150 15.97 4.69 14.78
N PRO A 151 16.31 3.41 14.94
CA PRO A 151 16.75 2.56 13.82
C PRO A 151 15.72 2.40 12.69
N GLY A 152 14.44 2.67 12.96
CA GLY A 152 13.37 2.65 11.98
C GLY A 152 13.24 3.96 11.19
N ASN A 153 13.83 5.06 11.65
CA ASN A 153 13.79 6.35 10.95
C ASN A 153 14.38 6.24 9.53
N LEU A 154 13.75 6.86 8.55
CA LEU A 154 14.14 6.75 7.13
C LEU A 154 15.55 7.29 6.87
N ASP A 155 15.88 8.45 7.44
CA ASP A 155 17.20 9.08 7.28
C ASP A 155 18.27 8.24 7.98
N ARG A 156 17.97 7.73 9.18
CA ARG A 156 18.84 6.80 9.89
C ARG A 156 19.16 5.56 9.04
N ARG A 157 18.13 4.92 8.50
CA ARG A 157 18.29 3.74 7.63
C ARG A 157 19.05 4.06 6.34
N SER A 158 18.83 5.24 5.76
CA SER A 158 19.55 5.72 4.57
C SER A 158 21.06 5.85 4.86
N LEU A 159 21.41 6.42 6.01
CA LEU A 159 22.81 6.53 6.46
C LEU A 159 23.44 5.16 6.72
N ASP A 160 22.75 4.29 7.44
CA ASP A 160 23.25 2.95 7.79
C ASP A 160 23.42 2.07 6.54
N ALA A 161 22.49 2.15 5.59
CA ALA A 161 22.54 1.40 4.33
C ALA A 161 23.48 2.03 3.27
N ARG A 162 23.94 3.26 3.49
CA ARG A 162 24.67 4.08 2.50
C ARG A 162 23.94 4.17 1.15
N GLN A 163 22.62 4.36 1.22
CA GLN A 163 21.72 4.46 0.06
C GLN A 163 20.94 5.77 0.15
N HIS A 164 20.58 6.37 -0.99
CA HIS A 164 19.69 7.53 -0.97
C HIS A 164 18.31 7.16 -0.43
N GLY A 165 17.71 8.04 0.38
CA GLY A 165 16.39 7.79 0.96
C GLY A 165 15.30 7.49 -0.08
N ALA A 166 15.40 8.09 -1.27
CA ALA A 166 14.52 7.83 -2.40
C ALA A 166 14.60 6.37 -2.89
N ASP A 167 15.82 5.80 -2.99
CA ASP A 167 16.01 4.40 -3.39
C ASP A 167 15.51 3.45 -2.29
N LEU A 168 15.72 3.82 -1.03
CA LEU A 168 15.30 3.01 0.12
C LEU A 168 13.77 2.92 0.20
N ILE A 169 13.06 4.04 0.08
CA ILE A 169 11.58 4.03 0.11
C ILE A 169 11.00 3.31 -1.12
N GLN A 170 11.68 3.37 -2.27
CA GLN A 170 11.33 2.58 -3.44
C GLN A 170 11.46 1.07 -3.16
N HIS A 171 12.57 0.63 -2.56
CA HIS A 171 12.75 -0.77 -2.17
C HIS A 171 11.69 -1.23 -1.16
N ASP A 172 11.34 -0.38 -0.18
CA ASP A 172 10.28 -0.65 0.78
C ASP A 172 8.91 -0.81 0.09
N ALA A 173 8.61 0.04 -0.91
CA ALA A 173 7.37 -0.05 -1.69
C ALA A 173 7.32 -1.28 -2.59
N VAL A 174 8.44 -1.66 -3.23
CA VAL A 174 8.54 -2.92 -4.01
C VAL A 174 8.26 -4.12 -3.12
N PHE A 175 8.86 -4.14 -1.91
CA PHE A 175 8.59 -5.18 -0.92
C PHE A 175 7.10 -5.20 -0.51
N ALA A 176 6.53 -4.03 -0.19
CA ALA A 176 5.15 -3.90 0.26
C ALA A 176 4.13 -4.38 -0.78
N ILE A 177 4.26 -3.94 -2.04
CA ILE A 177 3.33 -4.32 -3.10
C ILE A 177 3.49 -5.80 -3.50
N GLY A 178 4.72 -6.32 -3.51
CA GLY A 178 4.98 -7.75 -3.74
C GLY A 178 4.37 -8.61 -2.65
N LEU A 179 4.50 -8.21 -1.38
CA LEU A 179 3.87 -8.89 -0.25
C LEU A 179 2.33 -8.84 -0.34
N ALA A 180 1.75 -7.68 -0.66
CA ALA A 180 0.31 -7.53 -0.82
C ALA A 180 -0.25 -8.43 -1.93
N VAL A 181 0.43 -8.50 -3.09
CA VAL A 181 0.07 -9.42 -4.17
C VAL A 181 0.18 -10.87 -3.71
N ARG A 182 1.26 -11.23 -3.01
CA ARG A 182 1.44 -12.59 -2.47
C ARG A 182 0.33 -12.97 -1.49
N MET A 183 -0.12 -12.02 -0.66
CA MET A 183 -1.25 -12.21 0.25
C MET A 183 -2.52 -12.47 -0.55
N LEU A 184 -2.85 -11.62 -1.52
CA LEU A 184 -4.01 -11.81 -2.40
C LEU A 184 -3.93 -13.12 -3.22
N ALA A 185 -2.73 -13.61 -3.50
CA ALA A 185 -2.51 -14.87 -4.19
C ALA A 185 -2.63 -16.11 -3.28
N LYS A 186 -2.93 -15.99 -1.99
CA LYS A 186 -3.07 -17.15 -1.10
C LYS A 186 -4.34 -17.96 -1.44
N PRO A 187 -4.31 -19.30 -1.28
CA PRO A 187 -5.46 -20.16 -1.57
C PRO A 187 -6.75 -19.72 -0.87
N ALA A 188 -6.64 -19.21 0.35
CA ALA A 188 -7.73 -18.66 1.15
C ALA A 188 -8.57 -17.58 0.44
N PHE A 189 -8.00 -16.88 -0.55
CA PHE A 189 -8.65 -15.78 -1.25
C PHE A 189 -8.87 -16.05 -2.74
N ARG A 190 -8.32 -17.13 -3.30
CA ARG A 190 -8.47 -17.44 -4.73
C ARG A 190 -9.90 -17.83 -5.06
N LEU A 191 -10.37 -17.41 -6.23
CA LEU A 191 -11.65 -17.85 -6.77
C LEU A 191 -11.47 -19.11 -7.63
N GLY A 192 -12.22 -20.17 -7.33
CA GLY A 192 -12.17 -21.47 -8.02
C GLY A 192 -11.40 -22.55 -7.26
N GLU A 193 -11.70 -23.83 -7.56
CA GLU A 193 -11.28 -25.00 -6.78
C GLU A 193 -9.77 -25.04 -6.49
N THR A 194 -9.44 -25.06 -5.20
CA THR A 194 -8.28 -25.77 -4.68
C THR A 194 -8.50 -27.25 -4.96
N ALA A 195 -7.83 -27.78 -5.98
CA ALA A 195 -7.72 -29.23 -6.16
C ALA A 195 -6.93 -29.84 -5.00
#